data_AF-A0A2N7NAH6-F1
#
_entry.id   AF-A0A2N7NAH6-F1
#
_cell.length_a   1.000
_cell.length_b   1.000
_cell.length_c   1.000
_cell.angle_alpha   90.00
_cell.angle_beta   90.00
_cell.angle_gamma   90.00
#
_symmetry.space_group_name_H-M   'P 1'
#
loop_
_entity.id
_entity.type
_entity.pdbx_description
1 polymer ?
#
loop_
_entity_poly.entity_id
_entity_poly.type
_entity_poly.pdbx_seq_one_letter_code
_entity_poly.pdbx_strand_id
1 'polypeptide(L)'
;MPKPEEVLWQKIRRKQLGVKFRRQHGIGRYIVDFYCAELSLVIEIDGDSHFSTEGKEKDTKRDAFIEALGIKVLRFTNEEVMKQTESVLERIIQFSSE
;
A
#
# COMPACT_ATOMS: atom_id res chain seq x y z
N MET A 1 2.34 12.32 8.01
CA MET A 1 1.53 11.52 7.08
C MET A 1 1.00 12.48 6.02
N PRO A 2 1.46 12.36 4.76
CA PRO A 2 0.87 13.02 3.60
C PRO A 2 -0.65 12.94 3.55
N LYS A 3 -1.29 13.92 2.90
CA LYS A 3 -2.75 14.01 2.86
C LYS A 3 -3.44 12.76 2.27
N PRO A 4 -2.95 12.17 1.16
CA PRO A 4 -3.52 10.95 0.61
C PRO A 4 -3.45 9.76 1.59
N GLU A 5 -2.30 9.53 2.23
CA GLU A 5 -2.15 8.52 3.29
C GLU A 5 -3.12 8.74 4.44
N GLU A 6 -3.34 9.98 4.87
CA GLU A 6 -4.29 10.28 5.94
C GLU A 6 -5.72 9.88 5.52
N VAL A 7 -6.13 10.23 4.30
CA VAL A 7 -7.46 9.89 3.76
C VAL A 7 -7.66 8.38 3.76
N LEU A 8 -6.72 7.62 3.21
CA LEU A 8 -6.82 6.16 3.18
C LEU A 8 -6.78 5.57 4.59
N TRP A 9 -5.89 6.06 5.46
CA TRP A 9 -5.76 5.58 6.83
C TRP A 9 -7.07 5.71 7.62
N GLN A 10 -7.79 6.82 7.45
CA GLN A 10 -9.08 7.02 8.11
C GLN A 10 -10.11 5.98 7.70
N LYS A 11 -10.02 5.39 6.49
CA LYS A 11 -10.94 4.38 5.97
C LYS A 11 -10.55 2.96 6.35
N ILE A 12 -9.26 2.65 6.49
CA ILE A 12 -8.79 1.26 6.73
C ILE A 12 -8.40 0.97 8.18
N ARG A 13 -8.23 2.00 9.02
CA ARG A 13 -7.86 1.83 10.44
C ARG A 13 -8.96 1.12 11.24
N ARG A 14 -8.59 0.66 12.44
CA ARG A 14 -9.52 0.08 13.44
C ARG A 14 -10.35 -1.09 12.89
N LYS A 15 -9.80 -1.89 11.96
CA LYS A 15 -10.49 -3.03 11.34
C LYS A 15 -11.80 -2.66 10.63
N GLN A 16 -11.89 -1.46 10.05
CA GLN A 16 -13.06 -1.05 9.29
C GLN A 16 -13.33 -1.95 8.06
N LEU A 17 -12.31 -2.65 7.57
CA LEU A 17 -12.42 -3.65 6.52
C LEU A 17 -12.37 -5.10 7.06
N GLY A 18 -12.66 -5.32 8.33
CA GLY A 18 -12.58 -6.64 8.99
C GLY A 18 -11.16 -7.06 9.42
N VAL A 19 -10.12 -6.61 8.71
CA VAL A 19 -8.71 -6.93 8.99
C VAL A 19 -7.92 -5.74 9.54
N LYS A 20 -6.82 -6.01 10.25
CA LYS A 20 -5.96 -4.97 10.84
C LYS A 20 -4.90 -4.47 9.87
N PHE A 21 -4.95 -3.18 9.57
CA PHE A 21 -3.86 -2.45 8.93
C PHE A 21 -2.95 -1.77 9.96
N ARG A 22 -1.64 -1.82 9.68
CA ARG A 22 -0.59 -1.03 10.33
C ARG A 22 -0.11 0.02 9.32
N ARG A 23 0.39 1.15 9.81
CA ARG A 23 0.98 2.22 8.98
C ARG A 23 2.49 2.28 9.18
N GLN A 24 3.24 2.71 8.15
CA GLN A 24 4.70 2.89 8.17
C GLN A 24 5.42 1.65 8.74
N HIS A 25 5.10 0.49 8.18
CA HIS A 25 5.56 -0.80 8.72
C HIS A 25 6.91 -1.20 8.10
N GLY A 26 7.87 -1.61 8.94
CA GLY A 26 9.15 -2.13 8.48
C GLY A 26 9.02 -3.56 7.97
N ILE A 27 9.49 -3.83 6.74
CA ILE A 27 9.64 -5.15 6.14
C ILE A 27 11.08 -5.28 5.65
N GLY A 28 11.89 -6.04 6.39
CA GLY A 28 13.33 -6.13 6.15
C GLY A 28 13.97 -4.73 6.25
N ARG A 29 14.56 -4.28 5.14
CA ARG A 29 15.20 -2.96 5.04
C ARG A 29 14.28 -1.83 4.54
N TYR A 30 13.03 -2.16 4.21
CA TYR A 30 12.08 -1.22 3.60
C TYR A 30 11.00 -0.82 4.60
N ILE A 31 10.47 0.39 4.46
CA ILE A 31 9.30 0.87 5.20
C ILE A 31 8.18 1.03 4.18
N VAL A 32 7.04 0.41 4.44
CA VAL A 32 5.84 0.46 3.59
C VAL A 32 4.75 1.33 4.21
N ASP A 33 3.92 1.98 3.39
CA ASP A 33 2.91 2.92 3.90
C ASP A 33 1.86 2.23 4.76
N PHE A 34 1.30 1.11 4.27
CA PHE A 34 0.40 0.26 5.03
C PHE A 34 0.70 -1.22 4.86
N TYR A 35 0.47 -1.98 5.92
CA TYR A 35 0.64 -3.42 5.93
C TYR A 35 -0.50 -4.13 6.67
N CYS A 36 -1.04 -5.17 6.06
CA CYS A 36 -1.97 -6.10 6.67
C CYS A 36 -1.34 -7.50 6.75
N ALA A 37 -1.07 -7.96 7.97
CA ALA A 37 -0.50 -9.28 8.20
C ALA A 37 -1.49 -10.41 7.88
N GLU A 38 -2.78 -10.19 8.12
CA GLU A 38 -3.84 -11.19 7.89
C GLU A 38 -3.98 -11.53 6.40
N LEU A 39 -3.72 -10.56 5.53
CA LEU A 39 -3.81 -10.71 4.07
C LEU A 39 -2.46 -10.88 3.38
N SER A 40 -1.35 -10.83 4.14
CA SER A 40 0.01 -10.69 3.57
C SER A 40 0.05 -9.60 2.49
N LEU A 41 -0.48 -8.42 2.81
CA LEU A 41 -0.70 -7.33 1.85
C LEU A 41 0.01 -6.04 2.29
N VAL A 42 0.73 -5.43 1.37
CA VAL A 42 1.25 -4.07 1.43
C VAL A 42 0.40 -3.16 0.55
N ILE A 43 0.13 -1.95 1.04
CA ILE A 43 -0.43 -0.87 0.23
C ILE A 43 0.55 0.30 0.24
N GLU A 44 0.96 0.74 -0.95
CA GLU A 44 1.79 1.91 -1.19
C GLU A 44 0.95 3.02 -1.84
N ILE A 45 1.17 4.26 -1.42
CA ILE A 45 0.61 5.43 -2.08
C ILE A 45 1.74 6.14 -2.82
N ASP A 46 1.73 5.99 -4.13
CA ASP A 46 2.78 6.54 -4.97
C ASP A 46 2.53 8.01 -5.29
N GLY A 47 3.56 8.82 -5.09
CA GLY A 47 3.63 10.17 -5.63
C GLY A 47 4.32 10.17 -6.99
N ASP A 48 4.21 11.27 -7.74
CA ASP A 48 4.83 11.43 -9.07
C ASP A 48 6.38 11.43 -9.09
N SER A 49 7.05 10.82 -8.12
CA SER A 49 8.51 10.94 -7.90
C SER A 49 9.36 9.84 -8.55
N HIS A 50 8.78 8.93 -9.35
CA HIS A 50 9.48 7.77 -9.93
C HIS A 50 9.83 7.90 -11.43
N PHE A 51 10.21 9.10 -11.89
CA PHE A 51 10.57 9.31 -13.30
C PHE A 51 12.07 9.16 -13.63
N SER A 52 12.94 8.87 -12.66
CA SER A 52 14.35 8.53 -12.94
C SER A 52 14.54 7.01 -13.12
N THR A 53 15.43 6.61 -14.04
CA THR A 53 15.77 5.19 -14.30
C THR A 53 16.28 4.50 -13.03
N GLU A 54 17.06 5.20 -12.19
CA GLU A 54 17.53 4.69 -10.91
C GLU A 54 16.41 4.50 -9.87
N GLY A 55 15.35 5.31 -9.92
CA GLY A 55 14.17 5.13 -9.08
C GLY A 55 13.47 3.82 -9.38
N LYS A 56 13.21 3.56 -10.67
CA LYS A 56 12.52 2.35 -11.14
C LYS A 56 13.26 1.06 -10.79
N GLU A 57 14.59 1.04 -10.91
CA GLU A 57 15.39 -0.13 -10.52
C GLU A 57 15.35 -0.40 -9.01
N LYS A 58 15.33 0.65 -8.20
CA LYS A 58 15.20 0.53 -6.74
C LYS A 58 13.83 0.00 -6.34
N ASP A 59 12.76 0.46 -7.00
CA ASP A 59 11.41 -0.06 -6.75
C ASP A 59 11.28 -1.51 -7.16
N THR A 60 11.81 -1.88 -8.32
CA THR A 60 11.77 -3.27 -8.80
C THR A 60 12.44 -4.23 -7.80
N LYS A 61 13.59 -3.84 -7.23
CA LYS A 61 14.28 -4.64 -6.21
C LYS A 61 13.51 -4.69 -4.90
N ARG A 62 12.86 -3.59 -4.51
CA ARG A 62 12.01 -3.51 -3.32
C ARG A 62 10.80 -4.43 -3.44
N ASP A 63 10.07 -4.33 -4.53
CA ASP A 63 8.85 -5.09 -4.78
C ASP A 63 9.19 -6.58 -4.87
N ALA A 64 10.24 -6.95 -5.62
CA ALA A 64 10.71 -8.34 -5.68
C ALA A 64 11.11 -8.92 -4.32
N PHE A 65 11.74 -8.12 -3.44
CA PHE A 65 12.06 -8.56 -2.08
C PHE A 65 10.81 -8.81 -1.24
N ILE A 66 9.82 -7.91 -1.31
CA ILE A 66 8.57 -8.04 -0.56
C ILE A 66 7.77 -9.25 -1.08
N GLU A 67 7.66 -9.40 -2.39
CA GLU A 67 6.96 -10.53 -3.02
C GLU A 67 7.62 -11.88 -2.73
N ALA A 68 8.96 -11.94 -2.64
CA ALA A 68 9.68 -13.14 -2.24
C ALA A 68 9.36 -13.61 -0.81
N LEU A 69 8.83 -12.71 0.04
CA LEU A 69 8.32 -13.05 1.38
C LEU A 69 6.87 -13.57 1.35
N GLY A 70 6.27 -13.75 0.16
CA GLY A 70 4.87 -14.12 -0.01
C GLY A 70 3.90 -12.96 0.23
N ILE A 71 4.39 -11.72 0.24
CA ILE A 71 3.60 -10.52 0.51
C ILE A 71 3.22 -9.86 -0.82
N LYS A 72 1.94 -9.61 -1.03
CA LYS A 72 1.44 -8.89 -2.22
C LYS A 72 1.54 -7.38 -2.02
N VAL A 73 1.69 -6.65 -3.11
CA VAL A 73 1.79 -5.18 -3.12
C VAL A 73 0.67 -4.59 -3.98
N LEU A 74 -0.15 -3.72 -3.41
CA LEU A 74 -1.08 -2.85 -4.14
C LEU A 74 -0.56 -1.42 -4.09
N ARG A 75 -0.57 -0.74 -5.24
CA ARG A 75 -0.09 0.64 -5.37
C ARG A 75 -1.22 1.52 -5.91
N PHE A 76 -1.39 2.68 -5.29
CA PHE A 76 -2.36 3.69 -5.70
C PHE A 76 -1.67 5.03 -5.85
N THR A 77 -2.04 5.80 -6.85
CA THR A 77 -1.60 7.19 -7.00
C THR A 77 -2.25 8.09 -5.96
N ASN A 78 -1.62 9.23 -5.69
CA ASN A 78 -2.24 10.31 -4.91
C ASN A 78 -3.63 10.70 -5.46
N GLU A 79 -3.80 10.72 -6.78
CA GLU A 79 -5.08 11.06 -7.41
C GLU A 79 -6.15 10.00 -7.15
N GLU A 80 -5.83 8.71 -7.32
CA GLU A 80 -6.76 7.61 -7.00
C GLU A 80 -7.24 7.69 -5.55
N VAL A 81 -6.31 7.87 -4.60
CA VAL A 81 -6.67 7.94 -3.18
C VAL A 81 -7.54 9.15 -2.86
N MET A 82 -7.29 10.29 -3.50
CA MET A 82 -7.98 11.55 -3.20
C MET A 82 -9.30 11.72 -3.93
N LYS A 83 -9.44 11.19 -5.15
CA LYS A 83 -10.61 11.40 -6.01
C LYS A 83 -11.45 10.15 -6.23
N GLN A 84 -10.88 8.97 -5.99
CA GLN A 84 -11.49 7.67 -6.27
C GLN A 84 -11.40 6.72 -5.06
N THR A 85 -11.50 7.29 -3.85
CA THR A 85 -11.31 6.56 -2.59
C THR A 85 -12.19 5.30 -2.49
N GLU A 86 -13.43 5.36 -2.96
CA GLU A 86 -14.35 4.22 -2.97
C GLU A 86 -13.79 3.06 -3.82
N SER A 87 -13.30 3.35 -5.03
CA SER A 87 -12.68 2.35 -5.91
C SER A 87 -11.41 1.75 -5.30
N VAL A 88 -10.61 2.58 -4.62
CA VAL A 88 -9.44 2.10 -3.85
C VAL A 88 -9.85 1.10 -2.79
N LEU A 89 -10.91 1.38 -2.03
CA LEU A 89 -11.41 0.48 -0.98
C LEU A 89 -11.97 -0.82 -1.57
N GLU A 90 -12.70 -0.75 -2.68
CA GLU A 90 -13.21 -1.94 -3.37
C GLU A 90 -12.08 -2.87 -3.80
N ARG A 91 -10.99 -2.34 -4.37
CA ARG A 91 -9.81 -3.14 -4.75
C ARG A 91 -9.17 -3.82 -3.54
N ILE A 92 -9.11 -3.15 -2.39
CA ILE A 92 -8.58 -3.74 -1.14
C ILE A 92 -9.51 -4.84 -0.62
N ILE A 93 -10.84 -4.65 -0.70
CA ILE A 93 -11.83 -5.63 -0.24
C ILE A 93 -11.83 -6.87 -1.13
N GLN A 94 -11.73 -6.69 -2.45
CA GLN A 94 -11.64 -7.81 -3.39
C GLN A 94 -10.45 -8.70 -3.06
N PHE A 95 -9.28 -8.10 -2.81
CA PHE A 95 -8.10 -8.83 -2.36
C PHE A 95 -8.31 -9.57 -1.03
N SER A 96 -9.12 -9.02 -0.11
CA SER A 96 -9.43 -9.65 1.17
C SER A 96 -10.34 -10.88 1.05
N SER A 97 -10.95 -11.08 -0.11
CA SER A 97 -11.92 -12.15 -0.38
C SER A 97 -11.34 -13.28 -1.23
N GLU A 98 -10.07 -13.17 -1.66
CA GLU A 98 -9.30 -14.21 -2.36
C GLU A 98 -8.64 -15.19 -1.37
#